data_AF-A0ABD5BCC8-F1
#
_entry.id   AF-A0ABD5BCC8-F1
#
_cell.length_a   1.000
_cell.length_b   1.000
_cell.length_c   1.000
_cell.angle_alpha   90.00
_cell.angle_beta   90.00
_cell.angle_gamma   90.00
#
_symmetry.space_group_name_H-M   'P 1'
#
loop_
_entity.id
_entity.type
_entity.pdbx_description
1 polymer ?
#
loop_
_entity_poly.entity_id
_entity_poly.type
_entity_poly.pdbx_seq_one_letter_code
_entity_poly.pdbx_strand_id
1 'polypeptide(L)'
;MSKKADIYQVVYRGEWLQQFVPGGWVFFQRNIEYGGGYWLGRTYENVFMIEYERPVSLNEGIQFILAIMAIERNSPTFDDDFELV
;
A
#
# COMPACT_ATOMS: atom_id res chain seq x y z
N MET A 1 -8.81 -23.28 9.71
CA MET A 1 -9.50 -22.10 9.17
C MET A 1 -8.44 -21.17 8.60
N SER A 2 -8.38 -20.96 7.29
CA SER A 2 -7.38 -20.06 6.69
C SER A 2 -7.65 -18.64 7.19
N LYS A 3 -6.73 -18.11 7.99
CA LYS A 3 -6.70 -16.69 8.35
C LYS A 3 -6.56 -15.92 7.04
N LYS A 4 -7.55 -15.11 6.68
CA LYS A 4 -7.45 -14.21 5.53
C LYS A 4 -6.18 -13.38 5.79
N ALA A 5 -5.21 -13.45 4.89
CA ALA A 5 -4.05 -12.57 5.01
C ALA A 5 -4.58 -11.14 4.84
N ASP A 6 -4.39 -10.30 5.85
CA ASP A 6 -4.74 -8.89 5.74
C ASP A 6 -3.88 -8.30 4.62
N ILE A 7 -4.54 -7.73 3.63
CA ILE A 7 -3.90 -7.20 2.40
C ILE A 7 -2.99 -6.01 2.76
N TYR A 8 -3.29 -5.32 3.87
CA TYR A 8 -2.55 -4.20 4.40
C TYR A 8 -2.68 -4.12 5.92
N GLN A 9 -1.80 -3.35 6.55
CA GLN A 9 -1.87 -2.99 7.97
C GLN A 9 -2.15 -1.48 8.13
N VAL A 10 -2.75 -1.08 9.24
CA VAL A 10 -2.97 0.34 9.59
C VAL A 10 -2.30 0.61 10.93
N VAL A 11 -1.46 1.63 10.97
CA VAL A 11 -0.79 2.11 12.18
C VAL A 11 -1.41 3.46 12.54
N TYR A 12 -2.10 3.50 13.67
CA TYR A 12 -2.72 4.73 14.16
C TYR A 12 -1.70 5.64 14.84
N ARG A 13 -2.08 6.91 15.02
CA ARG A 13 -1.21 7.91 15.64
C ARG A 13 -0.80 7.49 17.06
N GLY A 14 0.50 7.46 17.31
CA GLY A 14 1.06 7.07 18.61
C GLY A 14 1.25 5.56 18.79
N GLU A 15 0.87 4.77 17.79
CA GLU A 15 1.13 3.33 17.75
C GLU A 15 2.38 3.00 16.94
N TRP A 16 2.83 1.75 17.09
CA TRP A 16 4.00 1.20 16.41
C TRP A 16 3.57 -0.01 15.59
N LEU A 17 4.17 -0.16 14.41
CA LEU A 17 4.05 -1.39 13.62
C LEU A 17 4.75 -2.53 14.37
N GLN A 18 3.97 -3.41 15.01
CA GLN A 18 4.51 -4.48 15.87
C GLN A 18 5.32 -5.51 15.09
N GLN A 19 4.84 -5.87 13.90
CA GLN A 19 5.51 -6.81 13.02
C GLN A 19 5.23 -6.40 11.58
N PHE A 20 6.29 -6.26 10.79
CA PHE A 20 6.16 -6.01 9.36
C PHE A 20 6.41 -7.30 8.57
N VAL A 21 5.81 -7.37 7.38
CA VAL A 21 6.14 -8.36 6.37
C VAL A 21 6.90 -7.61 5.28
N PRO A 22 8.11 -8.02 4.87
CA PRO A 22 8.82 -7.38 3.77
C PRO A 22 7.94 -7.28 2.51
N GLY A 23 7.82 -6.08 1.94
CA GLY A 23 6.92 -5.77 0.83
C GLY A 23 5.44 -5.62 1.21
N GLY A 24 5.10 -5.76 2.49
CA GLY A 24 3.73 -5.63 2.99
C GLY A 24 3.24 -4.18 2.99
N TRP A 25 1.99 -3.99 2.59
CA TRP A 25 1.32 -2.70 2.55
C TRP A 25 0.99 -2.18 3.95
N VAL A 26 1.33 -0.92 4.22
CA VAL A 26 1.06 -0.27 5.51
C VAL A 26 0.56 1.16 5.29
N PHE A 27 -0.49 1.51 6.03
CA PHE A 27 -0.97 2.86 6.20
C PHE A 27 -0.45 3.45 7.52
N PHE A 28 0.27 4.57 7.46
CA PHE A 28 0.62 5.35 8.65
C PHE A 28 -0.26 6.58 8.76
N GLN A 29 -1.05 6.65 9.84
CA GLN A 29 -1.99 7.74 10.05
C GLN A 29 -1.26 9.07 10.29
N ARG A 30 -1.67 10.11 9.56
CA ARG A 30 -1.17 11.48 9.74
C ARG A 30 -2.00 12.22 10.78
N ASN A 31 -1.37 13.18 11.45
CA ASN A 31 -2.08 14.07 12.37
C ASN A 31 -3.09 14.96 11.62
N ILE A 32 -4.25 15.19 12.23
CA ILE A 32 -5.36 15.94 11.60
C ILE A 32 -5.01 17.41 11.37
N GLU A 33 -4.18 17.99 12.24
CA GLU A 33 -3.69 19.38 12.12
C GLU A 33 -2.86 19.61 10.85
N TYR A 34 -2.30 18.55 10.27
CA TYR A 34 -1.55 18.60 9.00
C TYR A 34 -2.37 18.06 7.82
N GLY A 35 -3.71 18.07 7.93
CA GLY A 35 -4.65 17.61 6.92
C GLY A 35 -5.09 16.16 7.03
N GLY A 36 -4.60 15.40 8.02
CA GLY A 36 -5.01 14.01 8.26
C GLY A 36 -4.68 13.05 7.12
N GLY A 37 -5.47 11.98 7.01
CA GLY A 37 -5.25 10.91 6.04
C GLY A 37 -4.09 10.00 6.42
N TYR A 38 -3.52 9.33 5.43
CA TYR A 38 -2.49 8.30 5.62
C TYR A 38 -1.35 8.44 4.62
N TRP A 39 -0.12 8.21 5.08
CA TRP A 39 0.95 7.80 4.18
C TRP A 39 0.78 6.32 3.84
N LEU A 40 0.80 6.01 2.55
CA LEU A 40 0.66 4.65 2.03
C LEU A 40 1.98 4.20 1.42
N GLY A 41 2.43 3.01 1.83
CA GLY A 41 3.68 2.48 1.35
C GLY A 41 3.89 1.01 1.67
N ARG A 42 5.07 0.52 1.31
CA ARG A 42 5.55 -0.83 1.63
C ARG A 42 6.64 -0.77 2.68
N THR A 43 6.66 -1.77 3.55
CA THR A 43 7.69 -1.90 4.59
C THR A 43 8.70 -2.97 4.22
N TYR A 44 9.97 -2.66 4.42
CA TYR A 44 11.10 -3.57 4.23
C TYR A 44 12.05 -3.46 5.41
N GLU A 45 13.09 -4.27 5.41
CA GLU A 45 14.15 -4.14 6.40
C GLU A 45 14.78 -2.74 6.31
N ASN A 46 14.75 -2.01 7.43
CA ASN A 46 15.31 -0.66 7.60
C ASN A 46 14.67 0.47 6.76
N VAL A 47 13.60 0.21 6.00
CA VAL A 47 12.99 1.24 5.15
C VAL A 47 11.47 1.11 5.05
N PHE A 48 10.82 2.26 5.05
CA PHE A 48 9.44 2.42 4.59
C PHE A 48 9.47 3.15 3.25
N MET A 49 9.03 2.47 2.19
CA MET A 49 8.96 3.03 0.84
C MET A 49 7.58 3.65 0.63
N ILE A 50 7.53 4.94 0.31
CA ILE A 50 6.29 5.61 -0.07
C ILE A 50 5.92 5.17 -1.48
N GLU A 51 4.75 4.56 -1.63
CA GLU A 51 4.25 4.01 -2.90
C GLU A 51 3.19 4.91 -3.54
N TYR A 52 2.64 5.84 -2.75
CA TYR A 52 1.71 6.86 -3.24
C TYR A 52 2.26 8.24 -2.91
N GLU A 53 2.43 9.07 -3.93
CA GLU A 53 3.17 10.34 -3.89
C GLU A 53 2.64 11.39 -2.89
N ARG A 54 1.43 11.20 -2.37
CA ARG A 54 0.77 12.11 -1.44
C ARG A 54 -0.04 11.37 -0.37
N PRO A 55 -0.44 12.04 0.71
CA PRO A 55 -1.40 11.48 1.65
C PRO A 55 -2.73 11.12 0.97
N VAL A 56 -3.34 10.02 1.42
CA VAL A 56 -4.59 9.49 0.88
C VAL A 56 -5.64 9.28 1.97
N SER A 57 -6.91 9.24 1.56
CA SER A 57 -7.94 8.62 2.38
C SER A 57 -7.73 7.10 2.45
N LEU A 58 -8.26 6.44 3.48
CA LEU A 58 -8.16 4.98 3.59
C LEU A 58 -8.80 4.28 2.37
N ASN A 59 -9.97 4.76 1.92
CA ASN A 59 -10.64 4.21 0.75
C ASN A 59 -9.81 4.36 -0.53
N GLU A 60 -9.28 5.56 -0.80
CA GLU A 60 -8.42 5.82 -1.96
C GLU A 60 -7.20 4.89 -1.96
N GLY A 61 -6.52 4.75 -0.82
CA GLY A 61 -5.38 3.86 -0.73
C GLY A 61 -5.71 2.38 -0.90
N ILE A 62 -6.87 1.91 -0.43
CA ILE A 62 -7.32 0.53 -0.66
C ILE A 62 -7.53 0.30 -2.16
N GLN A 63 -8.16 1.24 -2.86
CA GLN A 63 -8.34 1.13 -4.31
C GLN A 63 -7.00 1.09 -5.05
N PHE A 64 -6.03 1.91 -4.63
CA PHE A 64 -4.68 1.87 -5.17
C PHE A 64 -4.02 0.50 -4.97
N ILE A 65 -4.04 -0.05 -3.75
CA ILE A 65 -3.46 -1.37 -3.45
C ILE A 65 -4.09 -2.45 -4.34
N LEU A 66 -5.42 -2.45 -4.46
CA LEU A 66 -6.12 -3.43 -5.30
C LEU A 66 -5.74 -3.30 -6.79
N ALA A 67 -5.59 -2.07 -7.29
CA ALA A 67 -5.14 -1.82 -8.66
C ALA A 67 -3.71 -2.32 -8.89
N ILE A 68 -2.77 -1.99 -7.98
CA ILE A 68 -1.39 -2.49 -8.06
C ILE A 68 -1.33 -4.01 -8.01
N MET A 69 -2.06 -4.65 -7.09
CA MET A 69 -2.09 -6.11 -7.01
C MET A 69 -2.67 -6.77 -8.26
N ALA A 70 -3.64 -6.13 -8.92
CA ALA A 70 -4.16 -6.61 -10.19
C ALA A 70 -3.11 -6.50 -11.30
N ILE A 71 -2.38 -5.40 -11.36
CA ILE A 71 -1.26 -5.21 -12.29
C ILE A 71 -0.15 -6.23 -12.03
N GLU A 72 0.30 -6.39 -10.78
CA GLU A 72 1.35 -7.35 -10.40
C GLU A 72 0.98 -8.78 -10.76
N ARG A 73 -0.29 -9.18 -10.57
CA ARG A 73 -0.80 -10.49 -10.97
C ARG A 73 -0.72 -10.72 -12.48
N ASN A 74 -0.99 -9.67 -13.26
CA ASN A 74 -0.99 -9.71 -14.72
C ASN A 74 0.37 -9.32 -15.31
N SER A 75 1.36 -8.95 -14.51
CA SER A 75 2.70 -8.59 -14.99
C SER A 75 3.37 -9.63 -15.91
N PRO A 76 3.12 -10.96 -15.78
CA PRO A 76 3.66 -11.93 -16.72
C PRO A 76 2.99 -11.96 -18.08
N THR A 77 1.80 -11.35 -18.25
CA THR A 77 1.11 -11.30 -19.54
C THR A 77 1.62 -10.09 -20.31
N PHE A 78 2.55 -10.33 -21.22
CA PHE A 78 3.02 -9.34 -22.18
C PHE A 78 2.09 -9.37 -23.40
N ASP A 79 1.65 -8.19 -23.85
CA ASP A 79 0.90 -8.05 -25.09
C ASP A 79 1.92 -7.84 -26.22
N ASP A 80 2.27 -8.93 -26.90
CA ASP A 80 3.23 -8.91 -28.01
C ASP A 80 2.71 -8.09 -29.21
N ASP A 81 1.40 -7.81 -29.26
CA ASP A 81 0.73 -7.03 -30.30
C ASP A 81 0.48 -5.56 -29.87
N PHE A 82 1.08 -5.11 -28.77
CA PHE A 82 0.93 -3.73 -28.30
C PHE A 82 1.58 -2.73 -29.26
N GLU A 83 0.75 -1.93 -29.94
CA GLU A 83 1.21 -0.79 -30.75
C GLU A 83 1.05 0.53 -29.96
N LEU A 84 2.15 1.28 -29.81
CA LEU A 84 2.13 2.67 -29.36
C LEU A 84 1.58 3.54 -30.50
N VAL A 85 0.31 3.93 -30.38
CA VAL A 85 -0.33 4.92 -31.26
C VAL A 85 -0.02 6.34 -30.86
#